data_AF-A0A9W6DV21-F1
#
_entry.id   AF-A0A9W6DV21-F1
#
_cell.length_a   1.000
_cell.length_b   1.000
_cell.length_c   1.000
_cell.angle_alpha   90.00
_cell.angle_beta   90.00
_cell.angle_gamma   90.00
#
_symmetry.space_group_name_H-M   'P 1'
#
loop_
_entity.id
_entity.type
_entity.pdbx_description
1 polymer ?
#
loop_
_entity_poly.entity_id
_entity_poly.type
_entity_poly.pdbx_seq_one_letter_code
_entity_poly.pdbx_strand_id
1 'polypeptide(L)'
;MVSWRIILQDIQDFLEAGTLSTEKPLSFQAWCNLQLEESKKQTGRFQLPFSIQPPDLSYWGMEQSQNLYGDVKMEGFTLDAAATTQILAACNKVLRTEAIEVILSAVIHSFRRTFTDREMPTIYNEGHG
;
A
#
# COMPACT_ATOMS: atom_id res chain seq x y z
N MET A 1 -4.20 5.39 -5.40
CA MET A 1 -5.47 5.68 -6.13
C MET A 1 -6.16 6.96 -5.68
N VAL A 2 -5.54 7.83 -4.87
CA VAL A 2 -6.20 9.03 -4.32
C VAL A 2 -6.42 10.12 -5.37
N SER A 3 -5.39 10.45 -6.17
CA SER A 3 -5.48 11.52 -7.18
C SER A 3 -6.50 11.22 -8.27
N TRP A 4 -6.62 9.95 -8.71
CA TRP A 4 -7.62 9.57 -9.72
C TRP A 4 -9.05 9.75 -9.23
N ARG A 5 -9.33 9.48 -7.95
CA ARG A 5 -10.66 9.73 -7.37
C ARG A 5 -10.98 11.22 -7.36
N ILE A 6 -10.02 12.06 -7.01
CA ILE A 6 -10.17 13.52 -7.03
C ILE A 6 -10.44 14.02 -8.45
N ILE A 7 -9.64 13.58 -9.43
CA ILE A 7 -9.82 13.97 -10.84
C ILE A 7 -11.21 13.55 -11.34
N LEU A 8 -11.64 12.32 -11.05
CA LEU A 8 -12.96 11.85 -11.46
C LEU A 8 -14.09 12.63 -10.77
N GLN A 9 -13.93 12.96 -9.49
CA GLN A 9 -14.90 13.78 -8.77
C GLN A 9 -14.97 15.19 -9.35
N ASP A 10 -13.83 15.84 -9.61
CA ASP A 10 -13.78 17.18 -10.21
C ASP A 10 -14.46 17.19 -11.59
N ILE A 11 -14.22 16.17 -12.42
CA ILE A 11 -14.88 16.02 -13.71
C ILE A 11 -16.39 15.89 -13.53
N GLN A 12 -16.85 15.06 -12.58
CA GLN A 12 -18.27 14.90 -12.30
C GLN A 12 -18.91 16.21 -11.82
N ASP A 13 -18.29 16.88 -10.86
CA ASP A 13 -18.77 18.14 -10.29
C ASP A 13 -18.90 19.22 -11.36
N PHE A 14 -17.91 19.31 -12.25
CA PHE A 14 -17.95 20.26 -13.37
C PHE A 14 -19.08 19.95 -14.35
N LEU A 15 -19.32 18.67 -14.65
CA LEU A 15 -20.40 18.27 -15.56
C LEU A 15 -21.78 18.54 -14.96
N GLU A 16 -21.96 18.40 -13.65
CA GLU A 16 -23.23 18.59 -12.96
C GLU A 16 -23.52 20.06 -12.62
N ALA A 17 -22.54 20.79 -12.08
CA ALA A 17 -22.70 22.15 -11.58
C ALA A 17 -22.19 23.25 -12.53
N GLY A 18 -21.40 22.88 -13.55
CA GLY A 18 -20.78 23.83 -14.50
C GLY A 18 -19.59 24.61 -13.93
N THR A 19 -19.19 24.34 -12.68
CA THR A 19 -18.07 25.00 -11.99
C THR A 19 -17.35 23.99 -11.10
N LEU A 20 -16.07 24.26 -10.83
CA LEU A 20 -15.25 23.49 -9.88
C LEU A 20 -15.19 24.21 -8.54
N SER A 21 -14.87 23.46 -7.48
CA SER A 21 -14.55 24.04 -6.17
C SER A 21 -13.42 25.07 -6.30
N THR A 22 -13.56 26.20 -5.60
CA THR A 22 -12.55 27.26 -5.54
C THR A 22 -11.44 26.98 -4.55
N GLU A 23 -11.61 25.99 -3.67
CA GLU A 23 -10.58 25.59 -2.73
C GLU A 23 -9.42 24.93 -3.47
N LYS A 24 -8.24 25.54 -3.37
CA LYS A 24 -7.02 24.98 -3.96
C LYS A 24 -6.24 24.26 -2.86
N PRO A 25 -6.06 22.93 -2.96
CA PRO A 25 -5.21 22.22 -2.03
C PRO A 25 -3.76 22.69 -2.18
N LEU A 26 -2.94 22.33 -1.18
CA LEU A 26 -1.50 22.54 -1.25
C LEU A 26 -0.97 21.95 -2.57
N SER A 27 -0.19 22.74 -3.31
CA SER A 27 0.38 22.26 -4.57
C SER A 27 1.33 21.10 -4.30
N PHE A 28 1.39 20.15 -5.23
CA PHE A 28 2.30 19.01 -5.11
C PHE A 28 3.76 19.46 -4.98
N GLN A 29 4.16 20.53 -5.68
CA GLN A 29 5.51 21.09 -5.54
C GLN A 29 5.77 21.64 -4.13
N ALA A 30 4.81 22.36 -3.54
CA ALA A 30 4.94 22.87 -2.19
C ALA A 30 4.99 21.72 -1.16
N TRP A 31 4.18 20.69 -1.34
CA TRP A 31 4.23 19.47 -0.53
C TRP A 31 5.59 18.77 -0.63
N CYS A 32 6.13 18.58 -1.83
CA CYS A 32 7.47 18.01 -2.03
C CYS A 32 8.57 18.82 -1.32
N ASN A 33 8.50 20.15 -1.38
CA ASN A 33 9.46 21.01 -0.69
C ASN A 33 9.37 20.85 0.83
N LEU A 34 8.16 20.78 1.39
CA LEU A 34 7.97 20.53 2.82
C LEU A 34 8.52 19.15 3.21
N GLN A 35 8.25 18.09 2.43
CA GLN A 35 8.81 16.76 2.68
C GLN A 35 10.35 16.75 2.64
N LEU A 36 10.95 17.49 1.71
CA LEU A 36 12.41 17.64 1.64
C LEU A 36 12.96 18.39 2.85
N GLU A 37 12.29 19.45 3.32
CA GLU A 37 12.67 20.17 4.53
C GLU A 37 12.55 19.29 5.77
N GLU A 38 11.45 18.55 5.92
CA GLU A 38 11.25 17.61 7.03
C GLU A 38 12.29 16.50 7.03
N SER A 39 12.62 15.91 5.87
CA SER A 39 13.61 14.83 5.77
C SER A 39 15.02 15.24 6.25
N LYS A 40 15.34 16.54 6.24
CA LYS A 40 16.62 17.08 6.71
C LYS A 40 16.63 17.31 8.22
N LYS A 41 15.47 17.42 8.87
CA LYS A 41 15.40 17.55 10.31
C LYS A 41 15.83 16.21 10.90
N GLN A 42 16.86 16.22 11.76
CA GLN A 42 17.37 15.03 12.45
C GLN A 42 16.41 14.53 13.55
N THR A 43 15.11 14.59 13.29
CA THR A 43 14.05 14.15 14.21
C THR A 43 13.99 12.63 14.18
N GLY A 44 14.98 12.00 14.82
CA GLY A 44 15.07 10.56 15.04
C GLY A 44 15.29 9.77 13.75
N ARG A 45 16.46 9.15 13.59
CA ARG A 45 16.50 7.90 12.82
C ARG A 45 15.49 6.96 13.49
N PHE A 46 14.33 6.78 12.88
CA PHE A 46 13.38 5.76 13.31
C PHE A 46 14.11 4.42 13.23
N GLN A 47 14.62 3.95 14.36
CA GLN A 47 15.10 2.59 14.48
C GLN A 47 13.86 1.74 14.61
N LEU A 48 13.57 0.98 13.56
CA LEU A 48 12.56 -0.05 13.64
C LEU A 48 12.95 -1.02 14.77
N PRO A 49 11.97 -1.56 15.52
CA PRO A 49 12.24 -2.51 16.60
C PRO A 49 12.72 -3.88 16.07
N PHE A 50 13.01 -3.99 14.78
CA PHE A 50 13.46 -5.18 14.09
C PHE A 50 14.41 -4.83 12.94
N SER A 51 15.24 -5.79 12.53
CA SER A 51 16.06 -5.67 11.33
C SER A 51 15.21 -5.92 10.09
N ILE A 52 15.33 -5.05 9.10
CA ILE A 52 14.77 -5.26 7.78
C ILE A 52 15.61 -6.35 7.09
N GLN A 53 14.97 -7.45 6.67
CA GLN A 53 15.63 -8.46 5.86
C GLN A 53 15.65 -8.02 4.39
N PRO A 54 16.82 -8.06 3.71
CA PRO A 54 16.89 -7.77 2.29
C PRO A 54 16.16 -8.85 1.48
N PRO A 55 15.73 -8.54 0.25
CA PRO A 55 15.13 -9.54 -0.62
C PRO A 55 16.14 -10.63 -0.96
N ASP A 56 15.73 -11.89 -0.81
CA ASP A 56 16.52 -13.05 -1.22
C ASP A 56 16.42 -13.27 -2.73
N LEU A 57 17.23 -12.55 -3.48
CA LEU A 57 17.25 -12.63 -4.95
C LEU A 57 17.74 -13.99 -5.45
N SER A 58 18.59 -14.67 -4.69
CA SER A 58 19.12 -16.01 -5.02
C SER A 58 18.01 -17.05 -5.06
N TYR A 59 17.14 -17.03 -4.05
CA TYR A 59 15.98 -17.91 -3.95
C TYR A 59 15.02 -17.73 -5.12
N TRP A 60 14.85 -16.50 -5.58
CA TRP A 60 13.97 -16.17 -6.71
C TRP A 60 14.65 -16.31 -8.07
N GLY A 61 15.95 -16.65 -8.12
CA GLY A 61 16.71 -16.73 -9.38
C GLY A 61 16.91 -15.37 -10.05
N MET A 62 16.97 -14.29 -9.26
CA MET A 62 16.99 -12.89 -9.73
C MET A 62 18.30 -12.14 -9.45
N GLU A 63 19.37 -12.79 -9.00
CA GLU A 63 20.64 -12.11 -8.63
C GLU A 63 21.24 -11.24 -9.74
N GLN A 64 21.02 -11.61 -11.00
CA GLN A 64 21.52 -10.92 -12.18
C GLN A 64 20.39 -10.32 -13.03
N SER A 65 19.17 -10.28 -12.50
CA SER A 65 17.97 -9.82 -13.19
C SER A 65 17.61 -8.40 -12.75
N GLN A 66 17.14 -7.58 -13.70
CA GLN A 66 16.54 -6.29 -13.38
C GLN A 66 15.07 -6.50 -12.97
N ASN A 67 14.62 -5.83 -11.92
CA ASN A 67 13.20 -5.82 -11.53
C ASN A 67 12.49 -4.66 -12.25
N LEU A 68 12.01 -4.91 -13.47
CA LEU A 68 11.35 -3.92 -14.31
C LEU A 68 9.85 -4.11 -14.28
N TYR A 69 9.10 -2.99 -14.34
CA TYR A 69 7.64 -3.03 -14.39
C TYR A 69 7.10 -3.78 -15.61
N GLY A 70 7.84 -3.78 -16.73
CA GLY A 70 7.46 -4.50 -17.95
C GLY A 70 7.37 -6.02 -17.79
N ASP A 71 8.02 -6.58 -16.76
CA ASP A 71 8.07 -8.02 -16.51
C ASP A 71 7.02 -8.49 -15.50
N VAL A 72 6.17 -7.58 -15.01
CA VAL A 72 5.14 -7.89 -14.01
C VAL A 72 4.08 -8.82 -14.60
N LYS A 73 3.80 -9.92 -13.89
CA LYS A 73 2.63 -10.77 -14.11
C LYS A 73 1.60 -10.49 -13.02
N MET A 74 0.35 -10.31 -13.41
CA MET A 74 -0.76 -10.03 -12.50
C MET A 74 -1.75 -11.17 -12.51
N GLU A 75 -2.02 -11.73 -11.33
CA GLU A 75 -3.08 -12.70 -11.09
C GLU A 75 -4.03 -12.13 -10.05
N GLY A 76 -5.32 -12.41 -10.21
CA GLY A 76 -6.37 -11.83 -9.38
C GLY A 76 -7.51 -12.80 -9.15
N PHE A 77 -8.15 -12.65 -8.00
CA PHE A 77 -9.38 -13.34 -7.66
C PHE A 77 -10.33 -12.37 -6.95
N THR A 78 -11.61 -12.73 -6.91
CA THR A 78 -12.65 -11.94 -6.25
C THR A 78 -13.22 -12.72 -5.09
N LEU A 79 -13.35 -12.06 -3.94
CA LEU A 79 -14.11 -12.60 -2.81
C LEU A 79 -15.58 -12.30 -3.00
N ASP A 80 -16.44 -13.27 -2.72
CA ASP A 80 -17.88 -13.04 -2.76
C ASP A 80 -18.35 -12.08 -1.64
N ALA A 81 -19.59 -11.62 -1.77
CA ALA A 81 -20.17 -10.66 -0.83
C ALA A 81 -20.26 -11.23 0.59
N ALA A 82 -20.48 -12.54 0.75
CA ALA A 82 -20.62 -13.18 2.05
C ALA A 82 -19.28 -13.23 2.78
N ALA A 83 -18.21 -13.64 2.11
CA ALA A 83 -16.84 -13.65 2.63
C ALA A 83 -16.36 -12.23 2.94
N THR A 84 -16.59 -11.28 2.02
CA THR A 84 -16.21 -9.87 2.23
C THR A 84 -16.92 -9.27 3.44
N THR A 85 -18.23 -9.52 3.60
CA THR A 85 -19.01 -9.03 4.74
C THR A 85 -18.50 -9.61 6.06
N GLN A 86 -18.16 -10.90 6.09
CA GLN A 86 -17.61 -11.54 7.29
C GLN A 86 -16.28 -10.94 7.70
N ILE A 87 -15.37 -10.71 6.74
CA ILE A 87 -14.07 -10.08 6.99
C ILE A 87 -14.25 -8.68 7.59
N LEU A 88 -15.07 -7.84 6.93
CA LEU A 88 -15.31 -6.46 7.39
C LEU A 88 -15.99 -6.41 8.76
N ALA A 89 -16.94 -7.32 9.04
CA ALA A 89 -17.60 -7.40 10.33
C ALA A 89 -16.64 -7.82 11.46
N ALA A 90 -15.74 -8.77 11.18
CA ALA A 90 -14.75 -9.25 12.16
C ALA A 90 -13.72 -8.17 12.51
N CYS A 91 -13.24 -7.43 11.51
CA CYS A 91 -12.33 -6.29 11.66
C CYS A 91 -12.89 -5.27 12.66
N ASN A 92 -14.13 -4.85 12.45
CA ASN A 92 -14.78 -3.79 13.23
C ASN A 92 -15.16 -4.20 14.66
N LYS A 93 -15.45 -5.48 14.92
CA LYS A 93 -16.07 -5.91 16.18
C LYS A 93 -15.13 -6.57 17.18
N VAL A 94 -14.17 -7.37 16.70
CA VAL A 94 -13.42 -8.30 17.57
C VAL A 94 -11.96 -7.92 17.68
N LEU A 95 -11.35 -7.55 16.56
CA LEU A 95 -9.90 -7.37 16.47
C LEU A 95 -9.49 -5.90 16.63
N ARG A 96 -10.42 -4.95 16.44
CA ARG A 96 -10.12 -3.51 16.30
C ARG A 96 -9.06 -3.25 15.23
N THR A 97 -9.12 -4.04 14.16
CA THR A 97 -8.18 -4.01 13.05
C THR A 97 -8.85 -3.45 11.81
N GLU A 98 -8.05 -2.95 10.88
CA GLU A 98 -8.50 -2.58 9.55
C GLU A 98 -8.48 -3.80 8.60
N ALA A 99 -9.24 -3.73 7.51
CA ALA A 99 -9.30 -4.82 6.53
C ALA A 99 -7.91 -5.17 5.94
N ILE A 100 -7.04 -4.17 5.80
CA ILE A 100 -5.66 -4.36 5.32
C ILE A 100 -4.87 -5.31 6.23
N GLU A 101 -5.06 -5.25 7.55
CA GLU A 101 -4.32 -6.10 8.49
C GLU A 101 -4.73 -7.57 8.36
N VAL A 102 -6.01 -7.84 8.09
CA VAL A 102 -6.50 -9.19 7.82
C VAL A 102 -5.95 -9.72 6.49
N ILE A 103 -5.95 -8.89 5.45
CA ILE A 103 -5.39 -9.26 4.14
C ILE A 103 -3.90 -9.56 4.24
N LEU A 104 -3.13 -8.67 4.89
CA LEU A 104 -1.70 -8.87 5.11
C LEU A 104 -1.44 -10.14 5.93
N SER A 105 -2.22 -10.39 6.98
CA SER A 105 -2.12 -11.61 7.78
C SER A 105 -2.37 -12.87 6.95
N ALA A 106 -3.37 -12.85 6.07
CA ALA A 106 -3.66 -13.96 5.17
C ALA A 106 -2.53 -14.20 4.16
N VAL A 107 -1.93 -13.14 3.61
CA VAL A 107 -0.76 -13.22 2.71
C VAL A 107 0.44 -13.81 3.44
N ILE A 108 0.78 -13.29 4.63
CA ILE A 108 1.87 -13.77 5.49
C ILE A 108 1.67 -15.25 5.81
N HIS A 109 0.47 -15.63 6.27
CA HIS A 109 0.15 -17.00 6.64
C HIS A 109 0.25 -17.95 5.44
N SER A 110 -0.26 -17.54 4.29
CA SER A 110 -0.20 -18.33 3.06
C SER A 110 1.24 -18.49 2.57
N PHE A 111 2.04 -17.42 2.60
CA PHE A 111 3.45 -17.45 2.27
C PHE A 111 4.19 -18.48 3.14
N ARG A 112 3.97 -18.46 4.46
CA ARG A 112 4.64 -19.42 5.37
C ARG A 112 4.28 -20.87 5.08
N ARG A 113 3.04 -21.13 4.67
CA ARG A 113 2.56 -22.48 4.34
C ARG A 113 3.09 -22.98 3.00
N THR A 114 3.27 -22.08 2.03
CA THR A 114 3.77 -22.42 0.70
C THR A 114 5.29 -22.57 0.67
N PHE A 115 6.02 -21.67 1.34
CA PHE A 115 7.49 -21.64 1.34
C PHE A 115 8.01 -22.07 2.72
N THR A 116 8.24 -23.39 2.87
CA THR A 116 8.67 -23.99 4.14
C THR A 116 10.20 -23.99 4.33
N ASP A 117 10.94 -23.74 3.26
CA ASP A 117 12.40 -23.82 3.13
C ASP A 117 13.12 -22.48 3.37
N ARG A 118 12.38 -21.43 3.74
CA ARG A 118 12.91 -20.09 4.02
C ARG A 118 12.20 -19.41 5.16
N GLU A 119 12.79 -18.30 5.62
CA GLU A 119 12.16 -17.39 6.57
C GLU A 119 11.08 -16.51 5.93
N MET A 120 10.28 -15.88 6.78
CA MET A 120 9.23 -14.96 6.38
C MET A 120 9.80 -13.69 5.73
N PRO A 121 9.18 -13.17 4.67
CA PRO A 121 9.66 -11.98 4.00
C PRO A 121 9.29 -10.73 4.79
N THR A 122 10.10 -9.68 4.65
CA THR A 122 9.70 -8.33 5.05
C THR A 122 8.58 -7.86 4.11
N ILE A 123 7.44 -7.45 4.66
CA ILE A 123 6.36 -6.83 3.90
C ILE A 123 6.40 -5.32 4.09
N TYR A 124 6.42 -4.61 2.97
CA TYR A 124 6.27 -3.16 2.94
C TYR A 124 4.83 -2.83 2.59
N ASN A 125 4.12 -2.22 3.53
CA ASN A 125 2.80 -1.67 3.29
C ASN A 125 2.95 -0.18 2.96
N GLU A 126 2.81 0.17 1.68
CA GLU A 126 2.87 1.56 1.24
C GLU A 126 1.50 2.21 1.43
N GLY A 127 1.44 3.18 2.35
CA GLY A 127 0.29 4.07 2.49
C GLY A 127 0.31 5.16 1.42
N HIS A 128 -0.83 5.83 1.24
CA HIS A 128 -0.84 7.08 0.49
C HIS A 128 -0.22 8.18 1.35
N GLY A 129 0.82 8.84 0.79
CA GLY A 129 1.76 9.77 1.42
C GLY A 129 1.25 10.67 2.53
#